data_AF-A0A957GPB3-F1
#
_entry.id   AF-A0A957GPB3-F1
#
_cell.length_a   1.000
_cell.length_b   1.000
_cell.length_c   1.000
_cell.angle_alpha   90.00
_cell.angle_beta   90.00
_cell.angle_gamma   90.00
#
_symmetry.space_group_name_H-M   'P 1'
#
loop_
_entity.id
_entity.type
_entity.pdbx_description
1 polymer ?
#
loop_
_entity_poly.entity_id
_entity_poly.type
_entity_poly.pdbx_seq_one_letter_code
_entity_poly.pdbx_strand_id
1 'polypeptide(L)'
;KRLIDWNIRSHPNQELVEESKIADGYETTNVWHIKPTYDQEHPAVFPEELASKIITYYSFIDDVVLDPFAGSGTVGQAAAKLKRRFVLIDKEKKFINLIRDRAKKWLGKDAADILCINCSPIKVNNMLL
;
A
#
# COMPACT_ATOMS: atom_id res chain seq x y z
N LYS A 1 19.12 9.23 -18.12
CA LYS A 1 18.94 7.78 -18.37
C LYS A 1 19.63 6.85 -17.35
N ARG A 2 20.60 7.29 -16.52
CA ARG A 2 21.36 6.38 -15.63
C ARG A 2 20.71 6.05 -14.28
N LEU A 3 19.73 6.82 -13.81
CA LEU A 3 19.26 6.74 -12.42
C LEU A 3 18.41 5.48 -12.13
N ILE A 4 17.46 5.16 -13.02
CA ILE A 4 16.58 3.99 -12.87
C ILE A 4 17.38 2.70 -13.06
N ASP A 5 18.16 2.62 -14.14
CA ASP A 5 19.02 1.47 -14.41
C ASP A 5 20.03 1.23 -13.28
N TRP A 6 20.55 2.30 -12.68
CA TRP A 6 21.43 2.19 -11.52
C TRP A 6 20.71 1.68 -10.28
N ASN A 7 19.50 2.17 -10.00
CA ASN A 7 18.70 1.70 -8.86
C ASN A 7 18.37 0.21 -8.99
N ILE A 8 17.98 -0.24 -10.18
CA ILE A 8 17.71 -1.66 -10.48
C ILE A 8 18.97 -2.51 -10.27
N ARG A 9 20.10 -2.13 -10.87
CA ARG A 9 21.35 -2.92 -10.81
C ARG A 9 22.02 -2.91 -9.44
N SER A 10 21.81 -1.83 -8.68
CA SER A 10 22.42 -1.67 -7.35
C SER A 10 21.49 -2.14 -6.23
N HIS A 11 20.28 -2.61 -6.55
CA HIS A 11 19.35 -3.11 -5.55
C HIS A 11 19.99 -4.29 -4.81
N PRO A 12 19.98 -4.28 -3.46
CA PRO A 12 20.70 -5.28 -2.66
C PRO A 12 20.16 -6.70 -2.85
N ASN A 13 18.91 -6.84 -3.31
CA ASN A 13 18.29 -8.12 -3.62
C ASN A 13 17.79 -8.15 -5.08
N GLN A 14 18.51 -8.86 -5.95
CA GLN A 14 18.15 -8.96 -7.37
C GLN A 14 16.97 -9.90 -7.64
N GLU A 15 16.71 -10.86 -6.74
CA GLU A 15 15.55 -11.76 -6.85
C GLU A 15 14.23 -10.97 -6.69
N LEU A 16 14.16 -10.07 -5.70
CA LEU A 16 13.00 -9.20 -5.51
C LEU A 16 12.78 -8.23 -6.68
N VAL A 17 13.87 -7.78 -7.33
CA VAL A 17 13.77 -6.97 -8.55
C VAL A 17 13.16 -7.78 -9.68
N GLU A 18 13.60 -9.04 -9.86
CA GLU A 18 13.04 -9.94 -10.87
C GLU A 18 11.57 -10.23 -10.62
N GLU A 19 11.18 -10.58 -9.39
CA GLU A 19 9.80 -10.83 -9.00
C GLU A 19 8.90 -9.59 -9.15
N SER A 20 9.48 -8.40 -9.12
CA SER A 20 8.77 -7.14 -9.29
C SER A 20 8.64 -6.69 -10.74
N LYS A 21 9.24 -7.41 -11.70
CA LYS A 21 9.13 -7.05 -13.11
C LYS A 21 7.69 -7.16 -13.58
N ILE A 22 7.30 -6.18 -14.36
CA ILE A 22 5.99 -6.14 -14.99
C ILE A 22 6.10 -6.90 -16.31
N ALA A 23 5.23 -7.89 -16.50
CA ALA A 23 5.14 -8.63 -17.75
C ALA A 23 4.74 -7.70 -18.92
N ASP A 24 4.95 -8.17 -20.14
CA ASP A 24 4.53 -7.46 -21.34
C ASP A 24 3.01 -7.17 -21.33
N GLY A 25 2.62 -6.10 -22.01
CA GLY A 25 1.22 -5.66 -22.07
C GLY A 25 0.82 -4.64 -21.00
N TYR A 26 1.78 -4.03 -20.30
CA TYR A 26 1.51 -2.90 -19.43
C TYR A 26 1.09 -1.65 -20.22
N GLU A 27 0.29 -0.79 -19.58
CA GLU A 27 -0.14 0.47 -20.18
C GLU A 27 1.03 1.44 -20.29
N THR A 28 1.33 1.85 -21.51
CA THR A 28 2.39 2.83 -21.83
C THR A 28 1.87 4.26 -21.94
N THR A 29 0.55 4.45 -21.85
CA THR A 29 -0.08 5.77 -21.89
C THR A 29 -0.02 6.44 -20.52
N ASN A 30 -0.10 7.77 -20.51
CA ASN A 30 -0.21 8.56 -19.29
C ASN A 30 -1.67 8.79 -18.88
N VAL A 31 -2.63 8.05 -19.45
CA VAL A 31 -4.06 8.20 -19.20
C VAL A 31 -4.63 6.84 -18.83
N TRP A 32 -5.09 6.70 -17.59
CA TRP A 32 -5.71 5.48 -17.09
C TRP A 32 -7.21 5.67 -16.92
N HIS A 33 -7.99 4.75 -17.47
CA HIS A 33 -9.45 4.75 -17.35
C HIS A 33 -9.88 3.86 -16.18
N ILE A 34 -9.79 4.41 -14.97
CA ILE A 34 -10.14 3.70 -13.73
C ILE A 34 -11.48 4.22 -13.21
N LYS A 35 -12.41 3.31 -12.91
CA LYS A 35 -13.72 3.69 -12.34
C LYS A 35 -13.52 4.26 -10.93
N PRO A 36 -14.19 5.37 -10.58
CA PRO A 36 -14.14 5.90 -9.22
C PRO A 36 -14.77 4.90 -8.25
N THR A 37 -14.33 4.98 -7.00
CA THR A 37 -14.93 4.25 -5.87
C THR A 37 -15.52 5.23 -4.88
N TYR A 38 -16.42 4.75 -4.02
CA TYR A 38 -17.11 5.56 -3.03
C TYR A 38 -17.07 4.86 -1.67
N ASP A 39 -17.00 5.65 -0.61
CA ASP A 39 -16.92 5.17 0.76
C ASP A 39 -17.77 6.06 1.66
N GLN A 40 -18.53 5.44 2.56
CA GLN A 40 -19.42 6.18 3.47
C GLN A 40 -18.66 6.86 4.62
N GLU A 41 -17.51 6.34 5.00
CA GLU A 41 -16.71 6.79 6.13
C GLU A 41 -15.63 7.81 5.70
N HIS A 42 -15.19 7.73 4.44
CA HIS A 42 -14.23 8.68 3.85
C HIS A 42 -14.73 9.24 2.50
N PRO A 43 -15.06 10.54 2.41
CA PRO A 43 -15.71 11.11 1.23
C PRO A 43 -14.81 11.19 -0.02
N ALA A 44 -13.49 11.21 0.16
CA ALA A 44 -12.52 11.40 -0.92
C ALA A 44 -11.60 10.18 -1.07
N VAL A 45 -12.17 9.00 -1.30
CA VAL A 45 -11.40 7.77 -1.56
C VAL A 45 -11.03 7.65 -3.03
N PHE A 46 -9.84 7.13 -3.30
CA PHE A 46 -9.46 6.66 -4.64
C PHE A 46 -9.54 5.12 -4.72
N PRO A 47 -9.69 4.56 -5.94
CA PRO A 47 -9.73 3.11 -6.15
C PRO A 47 -8.41 2.42 -5.77
N GLU A 48 -8.49 1.22 -5.18
CA GLU A 48 -7.31 0.37 -4.89
C GLU A 48 -6.49 0.08 -6.16
N GLU A 49 -7.15 -0.04 -7.32
CA GLU A 49 -6.50 -0.26 -8.61
C GLU A 49 -5.50 0.84 -8.96
N LEU A 50 -5.86 2.10 -8.70
CA LEU A 50 -4.97 3.23 -8.94
C LEU A 50 -3.70 3.13 -8.08
N ALA A 51 -3.87 2.85 -6.79
CA ALA A 51 -2.76 2.67 -5.86
C ALA A 51 -1.88 1.48 -6.27
N SER A 52 -2.51 0.37 -6.63
CA SER A 52 -1.84 -0.86 -7.02
C SER A 52 -0.98 -0.68 -8.27
N LYS A 53 -1.49 0.04 -9.28
CA LYS A 53 -0.72 0.38 -10.50
C LYS A 53 0.52 1.20 -10.16
N ILE A 54 0.37 2.25 -9.36
CA ILE A 54 1.49 3.11 -8.95
C ILE A 54 2.54 2.31 -8.17
N ILE A 55 2.12 1.53 -7.17
CA ILE A 55 3.04 0.73 -6.35
C ILE A 55 3.78 -0.27 -7.22
N THR A 56 3.08 -0.96 -8.12
CA THR A 56 3.70 -1.95 -9.04
C THR A 56 4.72 -1.29 -9.97
N TYR A 57 4.45 -0.07 -10.46
CA TYR A 57 5.31 0.60 -11.45
C TYR A 57 6.54 1.26 -10.85
N TYR A 58 6.49 1.63 -9.58
CA TYR A 58 7.50 2.50 -8.96
C TYR A 58 8.14 1.94 -7.69
N SER A 59 7.93 0.67 -7.36
CA SER A 59 8.56 0.02 -6.21
C SER A 59 8.85 -1.45 -6.48
N PHE A 60 9.81 -2.02 -5.76
CA PHE A 60 10.06 -3.45 -5.71
C PHE A 60 9.35 -4.08 -4.50
N ILE A 61 9.23 -5.41 -4.48
CA ILE A 61 8.82 -6.16 -3.28
C ILE A 61 9.75 -5.77 -2.11
N ASP A 62 9.18 -5.69 -0.91
CA ASP A 62 9.81 -5.22 0.34
C ASP A 62 10.20 -3.73 0.41
N ASP A 63 10.02 -2.95 -0.66
CA ASP A 63 10.12 -1.49 -0.57
C ASP A 63 9.07 -0.93 0.40
N VAL A 64 9.38 0.25 0.93
CA VAL A 64 8.48 0.99 1.82
C VAL A 64 7.71 2.02 1.02
N VAL A 65 6.39 1.92 1.03
CA VAL A 65 5.48 2.92 0.44
C VAL A 65 4.99 3.87 1.53
N LEU A 66 5.25 5.16 1.38
CA LEU A 66 4.78 6.20 2.29
C LEU A 66 3.55 6.89 1.71
N ASP A 67 2.48 6.95 2.48
CA ASP A 67 1.34 7.83 2.24
C ASP A 67 1.15 8.80 3.43
N PRO A 68 1.49 10.09 3.26
CA PRO A 68 1.37 11.08 4.33
C PRO A 68 -0.07 11.57 4.56
N PHE A 69 -1.03 11.17 3.72
CA PHE A 69 -2.44 11.58 3.77
C PHE A 69 -3.35 10.36 3.58
N ALA A 70 -3.14 9.35 4.43
CA ALA A 70 -3.59 7.99 4.21
C ALA A 70 -5.13 7.83 4.14
N GLY A 71 -5.90 8.72 4.78
CA GLY A 71 -7.36 8.69 4.74
C GLY A 71 -7.92 7.33 5.15
N SER A 72 -8.54 6.61 4.21
CA SER A 72 -9.08 5.27 4.43
C SER A 72 -8.05 4.13 4.47
N GLY A 73 -6.77 4.41 4.18
CA GLY A 73 -5.68 3.43 4.15
C GLY A 73 -5.54 2.64 2.85
N THR A 74 -6.10 3.13 1.75
CA THR A 74 -6.10 2.42 0.45
C THR A 74 -4.69 2.09 -0.03
N VAL A 75 -3.70 2.98 0.17
CA VAL A 75 -2.30 2.70 -0.17
C VAL A 75 -1.74 1.55 0.63
N GLY A 76 -2.00 1.48 1.94
CA GLY A 76 -1.47 0.39 2.77
C GLY A 76 -2.08 -0.96 2.43
N GLN A 77 -3.39 -0.97 2.12
CA GLN A 77 -4.06 -2.18 1.62
C GLN A 77 -3.43 -2.68 0.32
N ALA A 78 -3.24 -1.77 -0.66
CA ALA A 78 -2.62 -2.12 -1.93
C ALA A 78 -1.15 -2.56 -1.75
N ALA A 79 -0.39 -1.85 -0.91
CA ALA A 79 1.01 -2.17 -0.62
C ALA A 79 1.14 -3.55 0.01
N ALA A 80 0.36 -3.87 1.04
CA ALA A 80 0.37 -5.17 1.69
C ALA A 80 0.02 -6.30 0.72
N LYS A 81 -1.04 -6.13 -0.09
CA LYS A 81 -1.44 -7.09 -1.12
C LYS A 81 -0.33 -7.34 -2.16
N LEU A 82 0.45 -6.31 -2.48
CA LEU A 82 1.57 -6.36 -3.40
C LEU A 82 2.91 -6.72 -2.71
N LYS A 83 2.91 -7.17 -1.45
CA LYS A 83 4.12 -7.51 -0.69
C LYS A 83 5.11 -6.34 -0.55
N ARG A 84 4.60 -5.12 -0.40
CA ARG A 84 5.38 -3.94 0.00
C ARG A 84 5.11 -3.63 1.47
N ARG A 85 6.10 -3.05 2.14
CA ARG A 85 5.92 -2.43 3.45
C ARG A 85 5.26 -1.07 3.25
N PHE A 86 4.64 -0.54 4.30
CA PHE A 86 3.97 0.74 4.22
C PHE A 86 4.16 1.57 5.48
N VAL A 87 4.09 2.90 5.29
CA VAL A 87 3.94 3.88 6.36
C VAL A 87 2.74 4.75 5.99
N LEU A 88 1.74 4.75 6.85
CA LEU A 88 0.51 5.53 6.66
C LEU A 88 0.44 6.60 7.75
N ILE A 89 0.23 7.84 7.33
CA ILE A 89 0.08 8.98 8.23
C ILE A 89 -1.24 9.67 7.91
N ASP A 90 -1.98 10.02 8.96
CA ASP A 90 -3.13 10.92 8.84
C ASP A 90 -3.22 11.79 10.08
N LYS A 91 -3.71 13.02 9.91
CA LYS A 91 -3.90 13.97 11.02
C LYS A 91 -5.16 13.64 11.82
N GLU A 92 -6.19 13.13 11.15
CA GLU A 92 -7.51 12.94 11.73
C GLU A 92 -7.59 11.57 12.44
N LYS A 93 -7.81 11.59 13.76
CA LYS A 93 -7.90 10.37 14.58
C LYS A 93 -8.95 9.37 14.06
N LYS A 94 -10.04 9.86 13.45
CA LYS A 94 -11.07 9.01 12.85
C LYS A 94 -10.52 8.13 11.73
N PHE A 95 -9.61 8.66 10.91
CA PHE A 95 -9.01 7.95 9.79
C PHE A 95 -7.93 6.99 10.27
N ILE A 96 -7.16 7.36 11.30
CA ILE A 96 -6.26 6.43 11.98
C ILE A 96 -7.03 5.22 12.54
N ASN A 97 -8.18 5.43 13.18
CA ASN A 97 -9.00 4.32 13.68
C ASN A 97 -9.59 3.48 12.53
N LEU A 98 -10.06 4.13 11.46
CA LEU A 98 -10.57 3.45 10.27
C LEU A 98 -9.50 2.54 9.62
N ILE A 99 -8.28 3.05 9.45
CA ILE A 99 -7.13 2.28 8.95
C ILE A 99 -6.87 1.08 9.86
N ARG A 100 -6.83 1.29 11.18
CA ARG A 100 -6.58 0.23 12.17
C ARG A 100 -7.64 -0.86 12.14
N ASP A 101 -8.91 -0.51 11.88
CA ASP A 101 -9.98 -1.49 11.76
C ASP A 101 -9.97 -2.21 10.41
N ARG A 102 -9.66 -1.49 9.32
CA ARG A 102 -9.52 -2.10 7.99
C ARG A 102 -8.31 -3.01 7.89
N ALA A 103 -7.18 -2.65 8.52
CA ALA A 103 -5.96 -3.45 8.55
C ALA A 103 -6.20 -4.88 8.99
N LYS A 104 -7.06 -5.07 9.99
CA LYS A 104 -7.48 -6.40 10.45
C LYS A 104 -8.11 -7.24 9.33
N LYS A 105 -8.82 -6.62 8.38
CA LYS A 105 -9.47 -7.32 7.25
C LYS A 105 -8.48 -7.75 6.17
N TRP A 106 -7.48 -6.93 5.86
CA TRP A 106 -6.54 -7.23 4.76
C TRP A 106 -5.21 -7.85 5.21
N LEU A 107 -4.88 -7.84 6.51
CA LEU A 107 -3.72 -8.56 7.08
C LEU A 107 -4.11 -9.67 8.06
N GLY A 108 -5.38 -9.78 8.46
CA GLY A 108 -5.79 -10.77 9.46
C GLY A 108 -5.04 -10.58 10.78
N LYS A 109 -4.39 -11.65 11.25
CA LYS A 109 -3.62 -11.64 12.51
C LYS A 109 -2.33 -10.81 12.42
N ASP A 110 -1.74 -10.71 11.24
CA ASP A 110 -0.50 -9.96 11.00
C ASP A 110 -0.71 -8.45 11.17
N ALA A 111 -1.97 -7.98 11.23
CA ALA A 111 -2.28 -6.61 11.62
C ALA A 111 -1.75 -6.24 13.02
N ALA A 112 -1.50 -7.23 13.89
CA ALA A 112 -0.87 -7.01 15.20
C ALA A 112 0.58 -6.54 15.10
N ASP A 113 1.26 -6.82 13.99
CA ASP A 113 2.67 -6.47 13.77
C ASP A 113 2.84 -5.02 13.27
N ILE A 114 1.73 -4.33 12.96
CA ILE A 114 1.77 -2.92 12.58
C ILE A 114 2.19 -2.07 13.77
N LEU A 115 3.34 -1.41 13.64
CA LEU A 115 3.81 -0.41 14.60
C LEU A 115 2.91 0.83 14.55
N CYS A 116 2.13 1.02 15.61
CA CYS A 116 1.27 2.19 15.81
C CYS A 116 2.01 3.26 16.62
N ILE A 117 2.28 4.41 16.01
CA ILE A 117 2.89 5.57 16.68
C ILE A 117 1.79 6.56 17.05
N ASN A 118 1.83 7.11 18.27
CA ASN A 118 0.84 8.08 18.79
C ASN A 118 -0.62 7.60 18.80
N CYS A 119 -0.85 6.29 18.71
CA CYS A 119 -2.15 5.66 18.88
C CYS A 119 -1.96 4.26 19.48
N SER A 120 -3.06 3.68 19.98
CA SER A 120 -2.99 2.34 20.57
C SER A 120 -2.68 1.28 19.51
N PRO A 121 -2.01 0.18 19.87
CA PRO A 121 -1.75 -0.92 18.94
C PRO A 121 -3.05 -1.55 18.43
N ILE A 122 -2.96 -2.28 17.32
CA ILE A 122 -4.08 -3.03 16.76
C ILE A 122 -4.23 -4.34 17.54
N LYS A 123 -5.43 -4.60 18.08
CA LYS A 123 -5.76 -5.85 18.76
C LYS A 123 -6.48 -6.77 17.80
N VAL A 124 -5.98 -8.00 17.64
CA VAL A 124 -6.52 -9.02 16.72
C VAL A 124 -7.12 -10.23 17.44
N ASN A 125 -7.13 -10.23 18.79
CA ASN A 125 -7.46 -11.38 19.64
C ASN A 125 -8.85 -12.00 19.42
N ASN A 126 -9.76 -11.29 18.73
CA ASN A 126 -11.13 -11.74 18.46
C ASN A 126 -11.34 -12.22 17.01
N MET A 127 -10.28 -12.37 16.20
CA MET A 127 -10.40 -12.88 14.83
C MET A 127 -10.30 -14.41 14.82
N LEU A 128 -11.44 -15.07 14.57
CA LEU A 128 -11.53 -16.52 14.35
C LEU A 128 -10.79 -16.92 13.06
N LEU A 129 -10.25 -18.14 13.06
CA LEU A 129 -9.50 -18.76 11.96
C LEU A 129 -10.25 -18.72 10.63
#